data_AF-A0A383AVW8-F1
#
_entry.id   AF-A0A383AVW8-F1
#
_cell.length_a   1.000
_cell.length_b   1.000
_cell.length_c   1.000
_cell.angle_alpha   90.00
_cell.angle_beta   90.00
_cell.angle_gamma   90.00
#
_symmetry.space_group_name_H-M   'P 1'
#
loop_
_entity.id
_entity.type
_entity.pdbx_description
1 polymer ?
#
loop_
_entity_poly.entity_id
_entity_poly.type
_entity_poly.pdbx_seq_one_letter_code
_entity_poly.pdbx_strand_id
1 'polypeptide(L)' 'MKKIVTIILFLLVTAVAQDEAAVATKKSSAKKTVAVFDFESQGIGESETLTFSERFRTEIGNTGAIRLIERKALEK' A
#
# COMPACT_ATOMS: atom_id res chain seq x y z
N MET A 1 36.00 -21.45 -35.97
CA MET A 1 34.85 -22.31 -35.56
C MET A 1 34.66 -22.36 -34.05
N LYS A 2 35.68 -22.74 -33.26
CA LYS A 2 35.60 -22.84 -31.79
C LYS A 2 35.10 -21.56 -31.07
N LYS A 3 35.60 -20.38 -31.45
CA LYS A 3 35.23 -19.09 -30.82
C LYS A 3 33.77 -18.69 -31.07
N ILE A 4 33.25 -19.00 -32.26
CA ILE A 4 31.87 -18.69 -32.66
C ILE A 4 30.88 -19.61 -31.92
N VAL A 5 31.23 -20.90 -31.79
CA VAL A 5 30.43 -21.88 -31.03
C VAL A 5 30.40 -21.55 -29.54
N THR A 6 31.52 -21.12 -28.95
CA THR A 6 31.55 -20.71 -27.54
C THR A 6 30.74 -19.43 -27.27
N ILE A 7 30.77 -18.45 -28.18
CA ILE A 7 29.96 -17.23 -28.04
C ILE A 7 28.46 -17.53 -28.15
N ILE A 8 28.05 -18.40 -29.08
CA ILE A 8 26.66 -18.83 -29.21
C ILE A 8 26.22 -19.63 -27.98
N LEU A 9 27.06 -20.55 -27.48
CA LEU A 9 26.76 -21.32 -26.28
C LEU A 9 26.68 -20.43 -25.03
N PHE A 10 27.51 -19.39 -24.94
CA PHE A 10 27.46 -18.41 -23.85
C PHE A 10 26.21 -17.52 -23.91
N LEU A 11 25.82 -17.05 -25.10
CA LEU A 11 24.59 -16.27 -25.31
C LEU A 11 23.31 -17.07 -25.01
N LEU A 12 23.33 -18.38 -25.27
CA LEU A 12 22.17 -19.26 -25.02
C LEU A 12 21.99 -19.57 -23.53
N VAL A 13 23.08 -19.57 -22.74
CA VAL A 13 23.03 -19.71 -21.27
C VAL A 13 22.45 -18.47 -20.59
N THR A 14 22.76 -17.25 -21.09
CA THR A 14 22.18 -16.01 -20.53
C THR A 14 20.70 -15.83 -20.84
N ALA A 15 20.20 -16.42 -21.92
CA ALA A 15 18.79 -16.31 -22.31
C ALA A 15 17.81 -17.13 -21.45
N VAL A 16 18.30 -18.10 -20.65
CA VAL A 16 17.47 -18.97 -19.80
C VAL A 16 17.28 -18.41 -18.38
N ALA A 17 17.91 -17.28 -18.03
CA ALA A 17 17.90 -16.74 -16.67
C ALA A 17 16.98 -15.53 -16.44
N GLN A 18 16.12 -15.16 -17.38
CA GLN A 18 15.20 -14.04 -17.23
C GLN A 18 13.82 -14.38 -17.79
N ASP A 19 13.13 -15.33 -17.13
CA ASP A 19 11.70 -15.16 -16.95
C ASP A 19 11.54 -13.93 -16.07
N GLU A 20 11.42 -12.78 -16.72
CA GLU A 20 11.03 -11.53 -16.11
C GLU A 20 9.65 -11.74 -15.47
N ALA A 21 9.66 -12.18 -14.21
CA ALA A 21 8.98 -11.42 -13.19
C ALA A 21 9.61 -10.01 -13.21
N ALA A 22 9.31 -9.24 -14.27
CA ALA A 22 9.57 -7.81 -14.35
C ALA A 22 8.93 -7.27 -13.09
N VAL A 23 9.79 -7.02 -12.13
CA VAL A 23 9.47 -6.53 -10.81
C VAL A 23 8.57 -5.35 -11.07
N ALA A 24 7.28 -5.57 -10.86
CA ALA A 24 6.31 -4.53 -10.81
C ALA A 24 6.80 -3.63 -9.70
N THR A 25 7.55 -2.61 -10.08
CA THR A 25 7.66 -1.37 -9.35
C THR A 25 6.29 -0.69 -9.45
N LYS A 26 5.24 -1.39 -8.99
CA LYS A 26 4.26 -0.77 -8.12
C LYS A 26 5.11 -0.21 -7.01
N LYS A 27 5.51 1.05 -7.19
CA LYS A 27 5.78 1.99 -6.12
C LYS A 27 4.48 1.96 -5.32
N SER A 28 4.36 0.96 -4.44
CA SER A 28 3.27 0.86 -3.49
C SER A 28 3.55 2.05 -2.60
N SER A 29 2.95 3.18 -2.97
CA SER A 29 2.93 4.37 -2.13
C SER A 29 2.49 3.85 -0.77
N ALA A 30 3.44 3.78 0.17
CA ALA A 30 3.21 3.13 1.44
C ALA A 30 1.96 3.77 2.03
N LYS A 31 0.91 2.96 2.25
CA LYS A 31 -0.39 3.49 2.69
C LYS A 31 -0.16 4.36 3.91
N LYS A 32 -0.62 5.61 3.85
CA LYS A 32 -0.39 6.57 4.93
C LYS A 32 -1.11 6.04 6.17
N THR A 33 -0.37 5.87 7.26
CA THR A 33 -0.96 5.45 8.52
C THR A 33 -1.57 6.66 9.22
N VAL A 34 -2.85 6.58 9.55
CA VAL A 34 -3.62 7.69 10.13
C VAL A 34 -4.47 7.17 11.30
N ALA A 35 -4.46 7.90 12.41
CA ALA A 35 -5.41 7.70 13.51
C ALA A 35 -6.56 8.70 13.36
N VAL A 36 -7.80 8.21 13.49
CA VAL A 36 -9.01 9.03 13.41
C VAL A 36 -9.65 9.15 14.80
N PHE A 37 -9.69 10.37 15.29
CA PHE A 37 -10.32 10.74 16.56
C PHE A 37 -11.81 10.97 16.34
N ASP A 38 -12.60 10.89 17.42
CA ASP A 38 -14.00 11.28 17.38
C ASP A 38 -14.09 12.79 17.15
N PHE A 39 -15.09 13.22 16.39
CA PHE A 39 -15.32 14.63 16.14
C PHE A 39 -15.97 15.27 17.37
N GLU A 40 -15.66 16.55 17.59
CA GLU A 40 -16.33 17.38 18.58
C GLU A 40 -17.67 17.89 18.00
N SER A 41 -18.70 17.97 18.84
CA SER A 41 -20.02 18.44 18.44
C SER A 41 -20.04 19.96 18.27
N GLN A 42 -19.66 20.44 17.09
CA GLN A 42 -19.66 21.87 16.75
C GLN A 42 -21.08 22.36 16.38
N GLY A 43 -22.02 22.30 17.33
CA GLY A 43 -23.41 22.76 17.13
C GLY A 43 -24.36 21.73 16.51
N ILE A 44 -23.95 20.47 16.42
CA ILE A 44 -24.78 19.32 16.03
C ILE A 44 -24.96 18.38 17.24
N GLY A 45 -25.94 17.47 17.18
CA GLY A 45 -26.15 16.52 18.28
C GLY A 45 -24.94 15.60 18.49
N GLU A 46 -24.66 15.20 19.74
CA GLU A 46 -23.59 14.23 20.04
C GLU A 46 -23.80 12.90 19.30
N SER A 47 -25.05 12.43 19.21
CA SER A 47 -25.40 11.21 18.47
C SER A 47 -25.10 11.31 16.97
N GLU A 48 -25.34 12.48 16.38
CA GLU A 48 -25.05 12.74 14.96
C GLU A 48 -23.53 12.82 14.73
N THR A 49 -22.81 13.44 15.67
CA THR A 49 -21.35 13.57 15.64
C THR A 49 -20.68 12.20 15.76
N LEU A 50 -21.21 11.31 16.61
CA LEU A 50 -20.75 9.93 16.73
C LEU A 50 -21.00 9.16 15.43
N THR A 51 -22.22 9.25 14.89
CA THR A 51 -22.58 8.64 13.61
C THR A 51 -21.68 9.12 12.47
N PHE A 52 -21.35 10.41 12.44
CA PHE A 52 -20.41 10.97 11.47
C PHE A 52 -18.99 10.42 11.66
N SER A 53 -18.50 10.34 12.90
CA SER A 53 -17.19 9.79 13.23
C SER A 53 -17.06 8.33 12.75
N GLU A 54 -18.08 7.52 12.98
CA GLU A 54 -18.16 6.13 12.50
C GLU A 54 -18.16 6.05 10.97
N ARG A 55 -19.03 6.83 10.31
CA ARG A 55 -19.10 6.86 8.84
C ARG A 55 -17.79 7.32 8.23
N PHE A 56 -17.16 8.35 8.78
CA PHE A 56 -15.88 8.85 8.31
C PHE A 56 -14.78 7.80 8.44
N ARG A 57 -14.71 7.07 9.56
CA ARG A 57 -13.76 5.95 9.72
C ARG A 57 -13.96 4.89 8.65
N THR A 58 -15.20 4.45 8.42
CA THR A 58 -15.51 3.44 7.39
C THR A 58 -15.14 3.95 6.00
N GLU A 59 -15.54 5.19 5.66
CA GLU A 59 -15.32 5.75 4.33
C GLU A 59 -13.83 5.92 4.02
N ILE A 60 -13.05 6.43 4.97
CA ILE A 60 -11.59 6.56 4.81
C ILE A 60 -10.91 5.18 4.71
N GLY A 61 -11.39 4.19 5.46
CA GLY A 61 -10.93 2.80 5.35
C GLY A 61 -11.19 2.20 3.96
N ASN A 62 -12.35 2.51 3.38
CA ASN A 62 -12.77 2.03 2.06
C ASN A 62 -11.95 2.62 0.90
N THR A 63 -11.29 3.76 1.09
CA THR A 63 -10.41 4.35 0.05
C THR A 63 -9.23 3.46 -0.34
N GLY A 64 -8.84 2.51 0.53
CA GLY A 64 -7.72 1.61 0.30
C GLY A 64 -6.34 2.28 0.30
N ALA A 65 -6.25 3.60 0.42
CA ALA A 65 -5.03 4.40 0.42
C ALA A 65 -4.48 4.68 1.83
N ILE A 66 -5.32 4.53 2.85
CA ILE A 66 -5.01 4.82 4.25
C ILE A 66 -4.94 3.51 5.06
N ARG A 67 -4.00 3.42 6.00
CA ARG A 67 -4.00 2.41 7.06
C ARG A 67 -4.52 3.06 8.33
N LEU A 68 -5.72 2.69 8.76
CA LEU A 68 -6.29 3.17 10.01
C LEU A 68 -5.64 2.46 11.18
N ILE A 69 -5.28 3.22 12.21
CA ILE A 69 -4.83 2.69 13.49
C ILE A 69 -5.62 3.29 14.63
N GLU A 70 -5.85 2.51 15.67
CA GLU A 70 -6.52 2.99 16.87
C GLU A 70 -5.60 3.92 17.65
N ARG A 71 -6.21 4.90 18.33
CA ARG A 71 -5.54 5.91 19.16
C ARG A 71 -4.60 5.27 20.21
N LYS A 72 -5.05 4.15 20.81
CA LYS A 72 -4.29 3.36 21.78
C LYS A 72 -2.97 2.80 21.22
N ALA A 73 -2.83 2.70 19.90
CA ALA A 73 -1.61 2.23 19.26
C ALA A 73 -0.53 3.32 19.09
N LEU A 74 -0.86 4.61 19.35
CA LEU A 74 0.12 5.70 19.30
C LEU A 74 0.60 6.18 20.68
N GLU A 75 -0.08 5.81 21.76
CA GLU A 75 0.37 6.17 23.11
C GLU A 75 1.56 5.26 23.48
N LYS A 76 2.75 5.87 23.50
CA LYS A 76 4.02 5.26 23.91
C LYS A 76 4.47 5.82 25.24
#